data_AF-A0A966QME0-F1
#
_entry.id   AF-A0A966QME0-F1
#
_cell.length_a   1.000
_cell.length_b   1.000
_cell.length_c   1.000
_cell.angle_alpha   90.00
_cell.angle_beta   90.00
_cell.angle_gamma   90.00
#
_symmetry.space_group_name_H-M   'P 1'
#
loop_
_entity.id
_entity.type
_entity.pdbx_description
1 polymer ?
#
loop_
_entity_poly.entity_id
_entity_poly.type
_entity_poly.pdbx_seq_one_letter_code
_entity_poly.pdbx_strand_id
1 'polypeptide(L)'
;MIAMATEEFVPLSRLEAELGISRVDLLLLIRRLGLEPIRRGMRTFLSSQDAAMLVSRIAGEGTESVAAELVLEESPVSQLPVPIEPQWFKADLYADLRLFRERLEILERLVRTGIEIDSRELADLLQLKRLPSVEQQGDAAFFDRLGLRFWRRNRAGQRLSWRVTASSEP
;
A
#
# COMPACT_ATOMS: atom_id res chain seq x y z
N MET A 1 -20.84 42.12 -26.50
CA MET A 1 -20.45 41.87 -25.10
C MET A 1 -20.76 40.42 -24.80
N ILE A 2 -19.74 39.56 -24.81
CA ILE A 2 -19.90 38.16 -24.41
C ILE A 2 -19.76 38.15 -22.90
N ALA A 3 -20.84 37.83 -22.18
CA ALA A 3 -20.80 37.60 -20.75
C ALA A 3 -19.86 36.40 -20.51
N MET A 4 -18.65 36.67 -20.01
CA MET A 4 -17.76 35.62 -19.51
C MET A 4 -18.50 34.94 -18.36
N ALA A 5 -18.99 33.72 -18.60
CA ALA A 5 -19.41 32.85 -17.52
C ALA A 5 -18.17 32.67 -16.62
N THR A 6 -18.21 33.27 -15.43
CA THR A 6 -17.24 33.00 -14.39
C THR A 6 -17.34 31.52 -14.07
N GLU A 7 -16.40 30.71 -14.57
CA GLU A 7 -16.24 29.33 -14.15
C GLU A 7 -15.98 29.32 -12.64
N GLU A 8 -17.03 29.04 -11.88
CA GLU A 8 -16.98 29.02 -10.44
C GLU A 8 -16.47 27.64 -10.01
N PHE A 9 -15.37 27.63 -9.26
CA PHE A 9 -14.68 26.41 -8.82
C PHE A 9 -14.91 26.16 -7.33
N VAL A 10 -15.33 24.96 -6.98
CA VAL A 10 -15.61 24.56 -5.60
C VAL A 10 -14.43 23.75 -5.06
N PRO A 11 -13.76 24.17 -3.97
CA PRO A 11 -12.66 23.41 -3.39
C PRO A 11 -13.17 22.12 -2.75
N LEU A 12 -12.42 21.01 -2.91
CA LEU A 12 -12.80 19.71 -2.34
C LEU A 12 -12.99 19.77 -0.82
N SER A 13 -12.18 20.57 -0.11
CA SER A 13 -12.30 20.75 1.35
C SER A 13 -13.67 21.29 1.78
N ARG A 14 -14.35 22.05 0.92
CA ARG A 14 -15.70 22.54 1.19
C ARG A 14 -16.72 21.39 1.01
N LEU A 15 -16.56 20.58 -0.03
CA LEU A 15 -17.40 19.41 -0.27
C LEU A 15 -17.25 18.35 0.82
N GLU A 16 -16.04 18.13 1.34
CA GLU A 16 -15.82 17.29 2.53
C GLU A 16 -16.64 17.75 3.73
N ALA A 17 -16.62 19.06 4.01
CA ALA A 17 -17.34 19.64 5.15
C ALA A 17 -18.87 19.61 4.95
N GLU A 18 -19.34 19.88 3.73
CA GLU A 18 -20.78 19.90 3.40
C GLU A 18 -21.39 18.49 3.35
N LEU A 19 -20.63 17.50 2.87
CA LEU A 19 -21.11 16.11 2.72
C LEU A 19 -20.77 15.24 3.93
N GLY A 20 -19.84 15.66 4.80
CA GLY A 20 -19.38 14.87 5.94
C GLY A 20 -18.59 13.62 5.55
N ILE A 21 -17.97 13.62 4.36
CA ILE A 21 -17.27 12.46 3.78
C ILE A 21 -15.75 12.68 3.82
N SER A 22 -14.98 11.60 3.96
CA SER A 22 -13.52 11.66 3.94
C SER A 22 -12.97 12.08 2.57
N ARG A 23 -11.78 12.70 2.54
CA ARG A 23 -11.08 13.05 1.29
C ARG A 23 -10.92 11.86 0.35
N VAL A 24 -10.67 10.67 0.90
CA VAL A 24 -10.43 9.45 0.12
C VAL A 24 -11.72 9.03 -0.57
N ASP A 25 -12.82 8.95 0.17
CA ASP A 25 -14.12 8.54 -0.35
C ASP A 25 -14.64 9.55 -1.38
N LEU A 26 -14.43 10.85 -1.15
CA LEU A 26 -14.78 11.90 -2.10
C LEU A 26 -14.01 11.71 -3.43
N LEU A 27 -12.72 11.39 -3.38
CA LEU A 27 -11.92 11.12 -4.58
C LEU A 27 -12.37 9.84 -5.31
N LEU A 28 -12.79 8.81 -4.57
CA LEU A 28 -13.34 7.60 -5.16
C LEU A 28 -14.68 7.87 -5.87
N LEU A 29 -15.55 8.68 -5.27
CA LEU A 29 -16.81 9.12 -5.88
C LEU A 29 -16.58 9.95 -7.14
N ILE A 30 -15.67 10.92 -7.09
CA ILE A 30 -15.26 11.73 -8.25
C ILE A 30 -14.80 10.83 -9.40
N ARG A 31 -13.93 9.84 -9.09
CA ARG A 31 -13.45 8.89 -10.10
C ARG A 31 -14.56 8.00 -10.66
N ARG A 32 -15.48 7.51 -9.81
CA ARG A 32 -16.61 6.67 -10.21
C ARG A 32 -17.58 7.42 -11.13
N LEU A 33 -17.78 8.72 -10.86
CA LEU A 33 -18.65 9.59 -11.65
C LEU A 33 -17.96 10.15 -12.91
N GLY A 34 -16.67 9.86 -13.12
CA GLY A 34 -15.91 10.36 -14.26
C GLY A 34 -15.70 11.87 -14.24
N LEU A 35 -15.72 12.50 -13.06
CA LEU A 35 -15.54 13.94 -12.90
C LEU A 35 -14.04 14.27 -12.88
N GLU A 36 -13.65 15.38 -13.52
CA GLU A 36 -12.24 15.80 -13.60
C GLU A 36 -11.90 16.85 -12.53
N PRO A 37 -11.08 16.52 -11.53
CA PRO A 37 -10.66 17.48 -10.53
C PRO A 37 -9.57 18.42 -11.07
N ILE A 38 -9.74 19.71 -10.82
CA ILE A 38 -8.81 20.76 -11.25
C ILE A 38 -7.84 21.07 -10.11
N ARG A 39 -6.53 20.88 -10.35
CA ARG A 39 -5.49 21.22 -9.37
C ARG A 39 -4.97 22.63 -9.61
N ARG A 40 -5.01 23.47 -8.57
CA ARG A 40 -4.34 24.79 -8.56
C ARG A 40 -3.45 24.90 -7.32
N GLY A 41 -2.15 24.75 -7.53
CA GLY A 41 -1.17 24.64 -6.44
C GLY A 41 -1.43 23.41 -5.57
N MET A 42 -1.54 23.62 -4.25
CA MET A 42 -1.83 22.55 -3.28
C MET A 42 -3.34 22.28 -3.11
N ARG A 43 -4.20 23.02 -3.81
CA ARG A 43 -5.66 22.90 -3.68
C ARG A 43 -6.24 22.19 -4.90
N THR A 44 -7.24 21.36 -4.63
CA THR A 44 -8.00 20.64 -5.65
C THR A 44 -9.43 21.15 -5.66
N PHE A 45 -9.98 21.36 -6.84
CA PHE A 45 -11.28 21.94 -7.08
C PHE A 45 -12.10 21.06 -8.02
N LEU A 46 -13.40 21.25 -8.01
CA LEU A 46 -14.32 20.78 -9.04
C LEU A 46 -15.01 22.00 -9.67
N SER A 47 -15.49 21.84 -10.91
CA SER A 47 -16.42 22.84 -11.47
C SER A 47 -17.71 22.85 -10.65
N SER A 48 -18.41 23.99 -10.61
CA SER A 48 -19.70 24.08 -9.90
C SER A 48 -20.76 23.11 -10.47
N GLN A 49 -20.69 22.80 -11.76
CA GLN A 49 -21.55 21.82 -12.41
C GLN A 49 -21.27 20.40 -11.88
N ASP A 50 -20.00 20.02 -11.79
CA ASP A 50 -19.58 18.70 -11.30
C ASP A 50 -19.87 18.55 -9.81
N ALA A 51 -19.67 19.61 -9.03
CA ALA A 51 -20.02 19.65 -7.61
C ALA A 51 -21.52 19.43 -7.40
N ALA A 52 -22.37 20.11 -8.18
CA ALA A 52 -23.82 19.93 -8.10
C ALA A 52 -24.25 18.50 -8.46
N MET A 53 -23.63 17.91 -9.50
CA MET A 53 -23.88 16.51 -9.89
C MET A 53 -23.51 15.56 -8.75
N LEU A 54 -22.35 15.74 -8.13
CA LEU A 54 -21.87 14.92 -7.02
C LEU A 54 -22.81 14.97 -5.81
N VAL A 55 -23.25 16.17 -5.41
CA VAL A 55 -24.22 16.35 -4.32
C VAL A 55 -25.56 15.68 -4.64
N SER A 56 -26.05 15.83 -5.87
CA SER A 56 -27.32 15.22 -6.29
C SER A 56 -27.29 13.68 -6.25
N ARG A 57 -26.14 13.07 -6.53
CA ARG A 57 -25.96 11.62 -6.52
C ARG A 57 -25.92 11.07 -5.11
N ILE A 58 -25.22 11.76 -4.20
CA ILE A 58 -25.13 11.36 -2.79
C ILE A 58 -26.48 11.56 -2.07
N ALA A 59 -27.24 12.60 -2.41
CA ALA A 59 -28.57 12.80 -1.86
C ALA A 59 -29.61 11.80 -2.40
N GLY A 60 -29.40 11.26 -3.61
CA GLY A 60 -30.29 10.29 -4.26
C GLY A 60 -29.97 8.82 -3.95
N GLU A 61 -28.70 8.47 -3.79
CA GLU A 61 -28.26 7.16 -3.31
C GLU A 61 -28.20 7.21 -1.78
N GLY A 62 -29.28 6.74 -1.14
CA GLY A 62 -29.21 6.34 0.26
C GLY A 62 -27.95 5.49 0.47
N THR A 63 -27.18 5.83 1.48
CA THR A 63 -25.86 5.30 1.84
C THR A 63 -25.86 3.77 1.89
N GLU A 64 -25.72 3.11 0.74
CA GLU A 64 -25.34 1.71 0.69
C GLU A 64 -23.85 1.66 1.04
N SER A 65 -23.58 1.30 2.28
CA SER A 65 -22.26 0.91 2.75
C SER A 65 -21.80 -0.25 1.89
N VAL A 66 -20.91 0.02 0.94
CA VAL A 66 -20.32 -1.00 0.09
C VAL A 66 -19.35 -1.80 0.95
N ALA A 67 -19.84 -2.91 1.52
CA ALA A 67 -18.98 -3.98 1.99
C ALA A 67 -18.24 -4.52 0.76
N ALA A 68 -16.96 -4.17 0.63
CA ALA A 68 -16.09 -4.73 -0.38
C ALA A 68 -15.81 -6.20 -0.05
N GLU A 69 -16.74 -7.07 -0.43
CA GLU A 69 -16.54 -8.51 -0.42
C GLU A 69 -15.64 -8.85 -1.62
N LEU A 70 -14.36 -9.11 -1.33
CA LEU A 70 -13.38 -9.53 -2.32
C LEU A 70 -13.69 -10.97 -2.74
N VAL A 71 -14.42 -11.14 -3.84
CA VAL A 71 -14.57 -12.42 -4.52
C VAL A 71 -13.28 -12.68 -5.32
N LEU A 72 -12.44 -13.59 -4.81
CA LEU A 72 -11.29 -14.11 -5.54
C LEU A 72 -11.77 -15.21 -6.48
N GLU A 73 -12.09 -14.87 -7.73
CA GLU A 73 -12.26 -15.89 -8.77
C GLU A 73 -10.89 -16.43 -9.20
N GLU A 74 -10.68 -17.73 -9.01
CA GLU A 74 -9.54 -18.46 -9.55
C GLU A 74 -9.65 -18.53 -11.08
N SER A 75 -9.08 -17.55 -11.78
CA SER A 75 -9.01 -17.57 -13.25
C SER A 75 -7.83 -18.42 -13.72
N PRO A 76 -8.03 -19.45 -14.57
CA PRO A 76 -6.99 -20.39 -14.97
C PRO A 76 -6.20 -19.93 -16.21
N VAL A 77 -5.99 -18.61 -16.43
CA VAL A 77 -5.07 -18.12 -17.47
C VAL A 77 -4.40 -16.82 -17.01
N SER A 78 -3.12 -16.93 -16.69
CA SER A 78 -2.22 -15.83 -16.36
C SER A 78 -1.89 -14.97 -17.59
N GLN A 79 -2.83 -14.13 -18.03
CA GLN A 79 -2.54 -13.01 -18.92
C GLN A 79 -3.16 -11.75 -18.35
N LEU A 80 -2.43 -11.13 -17.42
CA LEU A 80 -2.72 -9.78 -16.97
C LEU A 80 -2.67 -8.84 -18.19
N PRO A 81 -3.66 -7.94 -18.38
CA PRO A 81 -3.60 -6.96 -19.45
C PRO A 81 -2.39 -6.05 -19.20
N VAL A 82 -1.39 -6.12 -20.06
CA VAL A 82 -0.22 -5.23 -20.04
C VAL A 82 -0.66 -3.88 -20.61
N PRO A 83 -0.70 -2.79 -19.81
CA PRO A 83 -1.08 -1.47 -20.33
C PRO A 83 0.01 -0.97 -21.28
N ILE A 84 -0.36 -0.68 -22.54
CA ILE A 84 0.54 -0.23 -23.62
C ILE A 84 0.76 1.31 -23.55
N GLU A 85 1.04 1.83 -22.36
CA GLU A 85 1.48 3.22 -22.21
C GLU A 85 2.90 3.25 -21.62
N PRO A 86 3.82 4.09 -22.15
CA PRO A 86 5.19 4.18 -21.66
C PRO A 86 5.20 4.96 -20.33
N GLN A 87 4.71 4.33 -19.27
CA GLN A 87 4.78 4.84 -17.92
C GLN A 87 6.06 4.29 -17.29
N TRP A 88 7.22 4.87 -17.62
CA TRP A 88 8.51 4.49 -17.03
C TRP A 88 8.47 4.47 -15.49
N PHE A 89 7.65 5.34 -14.88
CA PHE A 89 7.41 5.36 -13.43
C PHE A 89 6.77 4.07 -12.89
N LYS A 90 5.98 3.35 -13.69
CA LYS A 90 5.45 2.04 -13.32
C LYS A 90 6.51 0.94 -13.43
N ALA A 91 7.51 1.09 -14.30
CA ALA A 91 8.57 0.10 -14.44
C ALA A 91 9.40 -0.03 -13.16
N ASP A 92 9.73 1.09 -12.52
CA ASP A 92 10.42 1.11 -11.22
C ASP A 92 9.54 0.48 -10.13
N LEU A 93 8.25 0.82 -10.08
CA LEU A 93 7.29 0.20 -9.15
C LEU A 93 7.20 -1.32 -9.34
N TYR A 94 7.12 -1.80 -10.58
CA TYR A 94 7.06 -3.23 -10.86
C TYR A 94 8.39 -3.94 -10.61
N ALA A 95 9.52 -3.26 -10.81
CA ALA A 95 10.84 -3.78 -10.45
C ALA A 95 10.98 -3.93 -8.93
N ASP A 96 10.53 -2.93 -8.17
CA ASP A 96 10.52 -2.96 -6.70
C ASP A 96 9.61 -4.08 -6.17
N LEU A 97 8.43 -4.28 -6.79
CA LEU A 97 7.53 -5.37 -6.43
C LEU A 97 8.14 -6.75 -6.73
N ARG A 98 8.85 -6.90 -7.86
CA ARG A 98 9.54 -8.15 -8.19
C ARG A 98 10.67 -8.44 -7.20
N LEU A 99 11.50 -7.44 -6.89
CA LEU A 99 12.57 -7.58 -5.91
C LEU A 99 12.02 -7.88 -4.51
N PHE A 100 10.89 -7.27 -4.15
CA PHE A 100 10.21 -7.56 -2.90
C PHE A 100 9.72 -9.01 -2.85
N ARG A 101 9.09 -9.51 -3.92
CA ARG A 101 8.66 -10.91 -4.02
C ARG A 101 9.83 -11.88 -3.90
N GLU A 102 10.92 -11.65 -4.63
CA GLU A 102 12.11 -12.52 -4.57
C GLU A 102 12.68 -12.57 -3.14
N ARG A 103 12.67 -11.44 -2.42
CA ARG A 103 13.09 -11.39 -1.02
C ARG A 103 12.16 -12.16 -0.09
N LEU A 104 10.84 -12.08 -0.30
CA LEU A 104 9.88 -12.90 0.46
C LEU A 104 10.08 -14.39 0.19
N GLU A 105 10.33 -14.78 -1.05
CA GLU A 105 10.64 -16.18 -1.41
C GLU A 105 11.92 -16.68 -0.73
N ILE A 106 12.95 -15.82 -0.62
CA ILE A 106 14.17 -16.14 0.15
C ILE A 106 13.84 -16.31 1.63
N LEU A 107 13.08 -15.39 2.24
CA LEU A 107 12.68 -15.48 3.65
C LEU A 107 11.89 -16.77 3.92
N GLU A 108 10.95 -17.12 3.04
CA GLU A 108 10.17 -18.35 3.14
C GLU A 108 11.08 -19.59 3.05
N ARG A 109 12.05 -19.60 2.13
CA ARG A 109 13.05 -20.67 2.04
C ARG A 109 13.89 -20.77 3.30
N LEU A 110 14.29 -19.65 3.91
CA LEU A 110 15.05 -19.65 5.16
C LEU A 110 14.23 -20.27 6.31
N VAL A 111 12.93 -19.96 6.38
CA VAL A 111 12.01 -20.60 7.34
C VAL A 111 11.93 -22.10 7.12
N ARG A 112 11.72 -22.54 5.87
CA ARG A 112 11.57 -23.97 5.52
C ARG A 112 12.85 -24.78 5.74
N THR A 113 14.01 -24.19 5.43
CA THR A 113 15.31 -24.87 5.48
C THR A 113 16.01 -24.74 6.84
N GLY A 114 15.65 -23.76 7.66
CA GLY A 114 16.30 -23.47 8.93
C GLY A 114 17.74 -22.98 8.80
N ILE A 115 18.16 -22.57 7.60
CA ILE A 115 19.49 -22.02 7.33
C ILE A 115 19.70 -20.76 8.19
N GLU A 116 20.90 -20.66 8.74
CA GLU A 116 21.33 -19.50 9.51
C GLU A 116 22.01 -18.49 8.58
N ILE A 117 21.68 -17.21 8.73
CA ILE A 117 22.27 -16.14 7.91
C ILE A 117 23.01 -15.15 8.77
N ASP A 118 23.99 -14.43 8.20
CA ASP A 118 24.72 -13.45 8.96
C ASP A 118 23.90 -12.16 9.19
N SER A 119 24.40 -11.29 10.08
CA SER A 119 23.68 -10.05 10.42
C SER A 119 23.61 -9.03 9.29
N ARG A 120 24.59 -9.03 8.37
CA ARG A 120 24.67 -8.07 7.27
C ARG A 120 23.73 -8.51 6.15
N GLU A 121 23.80 -9.78 5.77
CA GLU A 121 22.89 -10.42 4.83
C GLU A 121 21.44 -10.31 5.30
N LEU A 122 21.17 -10.46 6.60
CA LEU A 122 19.82 -10.25 7.14
C LEU A 122 19.37 -8.80 7.01
N ALA A 123 20.25 -7.84 7.31
CA ALA A 123 19.92 -6.42 7.17
C ALA A 123 19.65 -6.05 5.70
N ASP A 124 20.48 -6.54 4.78
CA ASP A 124 20.31 -6.35 3.33
C ASP A 124 19.01 -7.01 2.83
N LEU A 125 18.73 -8.25 3.25
CA LEU A 125 17.51 -8.98 2.92
C LEU A 125 16.25 -8.29 3.46
N LEU A 126 16.33 -7.60 4.60
CA LEU A 126 15.23 -6.82 5.17
C LEU A 126 15.22 -5.36 4.69
N GLN A 127 16.19 -4.95 3.86
CA GLN A 127 16.41 -3.55 3.43
C GLN A 127 16.49 -2.58 4.62
N LEU A 128 17.20 -3.00 5.67
CA LEU A 128 17.42 -2.24 6.87
C LEU A 128 18.86 -1.73 6.91
N LYS A 129 19.04 -0.47 7.30
CA LYS A 129 20.38 0.07 7.59
C LYS A 129 21.02 -0.61 8.80
N ARG A 130 20.20 -1.09 9.74
CA ARG A 130 20.62 -1.77 10.97
C ARG A 130 19.50 -2.70 11.44
N LEU A 131 19.87 -3.85 12.00
CA LEU A 131 18.91 -4.77 12.61
C LEU A 131 18.19 -4.12 13.80
N PRO A 132 16.90 -4.46 14.03
CA PRO A 132 16.14 -3.95 15.15
C PRO A 132 16.75 -4.32 16.51
N SER A 133 16.30 -3.62 17.55
CA SER A 133 16.58 -4.01 18.92
C SER A 133 16.00 -5.39 19.20
N VAL A 134 16.75 -6.18 19.95
CA VAL A 134 16.47 -7.60 20.19
C VAL A 134 15.80 -7.74 21.55
N GLU A 135 14.68 -8.44 21.58
CA GLU A 135 13.98 -8.86 22.79
C GLU A 135 14.61 -10.15 23.34
N GLN A 136 14.49 -10.37 24.64
CA GLN A 136 15.04 -11.55 25.32
C GLN A 136 13.88 -12.47 25.71
N GLN A 137 13.93 -13.73 25.26
CA GLN A 137 13.04 -14.79 25.73
C GLN A 137 13.89 -15.93 26.27
N GLY A 138 13.99 -15.99 27.60
CA GLY A 138 14.92 -16.89 28.29
C GLY A 138 16.38 -16.49 28.04
N ASP A 139 17.18 -17.44 27.55
CA ASP A 139 18.59 -17.23 27.17
C ASP A 139 18.77 -16.87 25.68
N ALA A 140 17.67 -16.81 24.93
CA ALA A 140 17.69 -16.53 23.50
C ALA A 140 17.18 -15.12 23.21
N ALA A 141 17.91 -14.40 22.37
CA ALA A 141 17.52 -13.08 21.92
C ALA A 141 16.87 -13.17 20.55
N PHE A 142 15.74 -12.49 20.32
CA PHE A 142 15.02 -12.49 19.05
C PHE A 142 14.43 -11.12 18.71
N PHE A 143 13.99 -10.93 17.47
CA PHE A 143 13.10 -9.81 17.12
C PHE A 143 12.07 -10.30 16.10
N ASP A 144 10.92 -9.63 16.05
CA ASP A 144 9.83 -9.95 15.12
C ASP A 144 9.71 -8.88 14.02
N ARG A 145 9.50 -9.32 12.78
CA ARG A 145 9.29 -8.44 11.63
C ARG A 145 8.59 -9.19 10.49
N LEU A 146 7.63 -8.54 9.82
CA LEU A 146 6.91 -9.13 8.67
C LEU A 146 6.23 -10.48 8.99
N GLY A 147 5.74 -10.69 10.22
CA GLY A 147 5.15 -11.98 10.63
C GLY A 147 6.17 -13.12 10.73
N LEU A 148 7.46 -12.79 10.87
CA LEU A 148 8.56 -13.72 11.06
C LEU A 148 9.32 -13.38 12.33
N ARG A 149 9.79 -14.43 13.01
CA ARG A 149 10.64 -14.32 14.19
C ARG A 149 12.08 -14.66 13.85
N PHE A 150 13.00 -13.77 14.21
CA PHE A 150 14.41 -13.88 13.92
C PHE A 150 15.18 -14.16 15.21
N TRP A 151 15.66 -15.39 15.37
CA TRP A 151 16.41 -15.84 16.54
C TRP A 151 17.90 -15.62 16.38
N ARG A 152 18.51 -14.98 17.36
CA ARG A 152 19.96 -14.77 17.42
C ARG A 152 20.66 -16.03 17.87
N ARG A 153 21.62 -16.50 17.08
CA ARG A 153 22.53 -17.61 17.41
C ARG A 153 23.94 -17.05 17.59
N ASN A 154 24.45 -17.21 18.81
CA ASN A 154 25.80 -16.84 19.16
C ASN A 154 26.56 -18.10 19.56
N ARG A 155 27.46 -18.58 18.69
CA ARG A 155 28.34 -19.72 18.99
C ARG A 155 29.76 -19.20 19.19
N ALA A 156 30.44 -19.68 20.24
CA ALA A 156 31.82 -19.29 20.53
C ALA A 156 32.72 -19.57 19.31
N GLY A 157 33.43 -18.55 18.83
CA GLY A 157 34.31 -18.65 17.67
C GLY A 157 33.64 -18.55 16.30
N GLN A 158 32.32 -18.36 16.22
CA GLN A 158 31.60 -18.11 14.97
C GLN A 158 31.05 -16.69 14.90
N ARG A 159 30.80 -16.22 13.67
CA ARG A 159 30.08 -14.96 13.46
C ARG A 159 28.63 -15.12 13.94
N LEU A 160 28.09 -14.02 14.44
CA LEU A 160 26.71 -13.96 14.92
C LEU A 160 25.75 -14.21 13.76
N SER A 161 24.92 -15.24 13.92
CA SER A 161 23.98 -15.69 12.90
C SER A 161 22.54 -15.61 13.38
N TRP A 162 21.61 -15.63 12.44
CA TRP A 162 20.18 -15.50 12.67
C TRP A 162 19.45 -16.65 12.03
N ARG A 163 18.53 -17.26 12.79
CA ARG A 163 17.61 -18.26 12.27
C ARG A 163 16.20 -17.68 12.19
N VAL A 164 15.56 -17.85 11.04
CA VAL A 164 14.20 -17.36 10.82
C VAL A 164 13.21 -18.48 11.11
N THR A 165 12.15 -18.16 11.84
CA THR A 165 11.00 -19.03 12.05
C THR A 165 9.73 -18.24 11.74
N ALA A 166 8.65 -18.91 11.31
CA ALA A 166 7.35 -18.27 11.30
C ALA A 166 7.08 -17.71 12.71
N SER A 167 6.61 -16.47 12.83
CA SER A 167 6.16 -15.97 14.12
C SER A 167 4.90 -16.76 14.46
N SER A 168 5.04 -17.81 15.24
CA SER A 168 3.89 -18.44 15.87
C SER A 168 3.40 -17.46 16.94
N GLU A 169 2.45 -16.60 16.59
CA GLU A 169 1.42 -16.25 17.54
C GLU A 169 0.15 -17.06 17.19
N PRO A 170 -0.56 -17.56 18.21
CA PRO A 170 -1.82 -18.30 18.04
C PRO A 170 -2.93 -17.46 17.39
#